data_AF-A0A1M6MRW1-F1
#
_entry.id   AF-A0A1M6MRW1-F1
#
_cell.length_a   1.000
_cell.length_b   1.000
_cell.length_c   1.000
_cell.angle_alpha   90.00
_cell.angle_beta   90.00
_cell.angle_gamma   90.00
#
_symmetry.space_group_name_H-M   'P 1'
#
loop_
_entity.id
_entity.type
_entity.pdbx_description
1 polymer ?
#
loop_
_entity_poly.entity_id
_entity_poly.type
_entity_poly.pdbx_seq_one_letter_code
_entity_poly.pdbx_strand_id
1 'polypeptide(L)'
;MSKLLFIFSLMLSLLLTGYGQLPHVVAKKGAQWVPFPKTKDIQHVYVVYGLAARSYSPKKQSKTIAQIENWLTKTQPVSIQLPPPPNPPIITNANTNPAKLVLQLSSKQQILISPAYYMSGHSQEPKALYHFVSGVISYQIKNKTLYFKDKDLYNWLKNNQWKDEFSTN
;
A
#
# COMPACT_ATOMS: atom_id res chain seq x y z
N MET A 1 9.35 23.26 -64.76
CA MET A 1 9.53 21.80 -64.62
C MET A 1 9.70 21.48 -63.14
N SER A 2 9.15 20.33 -62.73
CA SER A 2 8.68 19.98 -61.38
C SER A 2 9.70 20.02 -60.25
N LYS A 3 9.23 20.44 -59.06
CA LYS A 3 9.81 20.16 -57.74
C LYS A 3 9.55 18.69 -57.39
N LEU A 4 10.56 17.98 -56.86
CA LEU A 4 10.37 16.68 -56.22
C LEU A 4 10.71 16.79 -54.73
N LEU A 5 9.67 16.86 -53.90
CA LEU A 5 9.75 16.76 -52.44
C LEU A 5 9.68 15.26 -52.09
N PHE A 6 10.75 14.69 -51.53
CA PHE A 6 10.69 13.36 -50.92
C PHE A 6 10.12 13.51 -49.50
N ILE A 7 8.84 13.18 -49.33
CA ILE A 7 8.22 13.02 -48.02
C ILE A 7 8.48 11.58 -47.57
N PHE A 8 9.38 11.41 -46.61
CA PHE A 8 9.60 10.14 -45.94
C PHE A 8 8.47 9.95 -44.90
N SER A 9 7.38 9.30 -45.28
CA SER A 9 6.34 8.86 -44.34
C SER A 9 6.87 7.68 -43.53
N LEU A 10 7.36 7.98 -42.32
CA LEU A 10 7.63 6.95 -41.32
C LEU A 10 6.30 6.54 -40.68
N MET A 11 5.68 5.50 -41.23
CA MET A 11 4.56 4.79 -40.61
C MET A 11 5.07 4.00 -39.40
N LEU A 12 5.14 4.66 -38.25
CA LEU A 12 5.42 3.99 -36.99
C LEU A 12 4.16 3.24 -36.54
N SER A 13 4.15 1.95 -36.83
CA SER A 13 3.15 1.00 -36.38
C SER A 13 3.21 0.88 -34.85
N LEU A 14 2.27 1.54 -34.17
CA LEU A 14 2.01 1.30 -32.75
C LEU A 14 1.35 -0.08 -32.59
N LEU A 15 2.18 -1.08 -32.33
CA LEU A 15 1.74 -2.32 -31.69
C LEU A 15 1.30 -1.99 -30.27
N LEU A 16 -0.02 -1.82 -30.09
CA LEU A 16 -0.68 -1.83 -28.78
C LEU A 16 -0.64 -3.25 -28.21
N THR A 17 0.52 -3.69 -27.74
CA THR A 17 0.59 -4.78 -26.78
C THR A 17 0.03 -4.25 -25.46
N GLY A 18 -1.13 -4.75 -25.05
CA GLY A 18 -1.75 -4.47 -23.76
C GLY A 18 -0.90 -5.00 -22.61
N TYR A 19 0.18 -4.29 -22.29
CA TYR A 19 0.90 -4.43 -21.03
C TYR A 19 0.14 -3.61 -19.99
N GLY A 20 -0.31 -4.28 -18.92
CA GLY A 20 -0.94 -3.61 -17.78
C GLY A 20 -0.04 -2.46 -17.30
N GLN A 21 -0.56 -1.24 -17.34
CA GLN A 21 0.17 -0.07 -16.89
C GLN A 21 0.58 -0.27 -15.43
N LEU A 22 1.89 -0.23 -15.17
CA LEU A 22 2.42 -0.23 -13.81
C LEU A 22 1.89 1.01 -13.08
N PRO A 23 1.60 0.93 -11.77
CA PRO A 23 1.08 2.05 -11.02
C PRO A 23 2.05 3.23 -11.07
N HIS A 24 1.58 4.37 -11.57
CA HIS A 24 2.35 5.60 -11.59
C HIS A 24 2.21 6.32 -10.25
N VAL A 25 3.34 6.53 -9.57
CA VAL A 25 3.42 7.24 -8.29
C VAL A 25 3.90 8.66 -8.55
N VAL A 26 3.04 9.64 -8.28
CA VAL A 26 3.38 11.06 -8.41
C VAL A 26 3.38 11.69 -7.03
N ALA A 27 4.50 12.31 -6.66
CA ALA A 27 4.56 13.12 -5.45
C ALA A 27 3.67 14.36 -5.63
N LYS A 28 2.67 14.55 -4.77
CA LYS A 28 1.85 15.76 -4.79
C LYS A 28 2.60 16.87 -4.05
N LYS A 29 2.89 17.99 -4.74
CA LYS A 29 3.16 19.26 -4.08
C LYS A 29 1.81 19.85 -3.65
N GLY A 30 1.57 19.93 -2.34
CA GLY A 30 0.27 20.30 -1.76
C GLY A 30 -0.48 19.08 -1.24
N ALA A 31 -0.24 18.74 0.02
CA ALA A 31 -0.76 17.55 0.68
C ALA A 31 -2.26 17.68 0.99
N GLN A 32 -3.02 16.61 0.76
CA GLN A 32 -4.26 16.41 1.51
C GLN A 32 -3.87 16.13 2.96
N TRP A 33 -3.94 17.14 3.81
CA TRP A 33 -3.50 17.05 5.20
C TRP A 33 -4.49 16.21 6.00
N VAL A 34 -4.01 15.12 6.58
CA VAL A 34 -4.71 14.39 7.63
C VAL A 34 -3.79 14.34 8.85
N PRO A 35 -4.28 14.70 10.04
CA PRO A 35 -3.47 14.59 11.24
C PRO A 35 -3.16 13.12 11.51
N PHE A 36 -1.88 12.80 11.66
CA PHE A 36 -1.46 11.53 12.20
C PHE A 36 -1.73 11.50 13.71
N PRO A 37 -2.17 10.35 14.26
CA PRO A 37 -2.37 10.22 15.69
C PRO A 37 -1.04 10.40 16.43
N LYS A 38 -1.07 11.06 17.58
CA LYS A 38 0.06 11.10 18.51
C LYS A 38 0.08 9.84 19.36
N THR A 39 1.22 9.52 19.96
CA THR A 39 1.38 8.37 20.86
C THR A 39 0.28 8.33 21.92
N LYS A 40 -0.07 9.48 22.52
CA LYS A 40 -1.13 9.60 23.53
C LYS A 40 -2.54 9.27 23.03
N ASP A 41 -2.77 9.33 21.71
CA ASP A 41 -4.07 9.09 21.10
C ASP A 41 -4.27 7.60 20.77
N ILE A 42 -3.20 6.79 20.77
CA ILE A 42 -3.24 5.36 20.40
C ILE A 42 -3.38 4.50 21.66
N GLN A 43 -4.53 3.86 21.82
CA GLN A 43 -4.82 2.96 22.93
C GLN A 43 -4.29 1.55 22.71
N HIS A 44 -4.42 1.02 21.50
CA HIS A 44 -3.92 -0.29 21.13
C HIS A 44 -3.30 -0.28 19.74
N VAL A 45 -2.30 -1.12 19.57
CA VAL A 45 -1.72 -1.42 18.28
C VAL A 45 -1.58 -2.92 18.13
N TYR A 46 -1.95 -3.44 16.97
CA TYR A 46 -1.80 -4.85 16.64
C TYR A 46 -1.60 -5.02 15.15
N VAL A 47 -1.02 -6.15 14.74
CA VAL A 47 -0.93 -6.54 13.33
C VAL A 47 -1.92 -7.66 13.06
N VAL A 48 -2.65 -7.56 11.95
CA VAL A 48 -3.47 -8.64 11.41
C VAL A 48 -2.71 -9.26 10.25
N TYR A 49 -2.44 -10.57 10.32
CA TYR A 49 -1.71 -11.28 9.27
C TYR A 49 -1.97 -12.79 9.23
N GLY A 50 -1.92 -13.34 8.02
CA GLY A 50 -1.97 -14.78 7.77
C GLY A 50 -3.39 -15.35 7.77
N LEU A 51 -3.45 -16.68 7.67
CA LEU A 51 -4.70 -17.44 7.58
C LEU A 51 -5.62 -17.11 8.78
N ALA A 52 -6.92 -17.02 8.50
CA ALA A 52 -7.95 -16.64 9.47
C ALA A 52 -7.78 -15.25 10.12
N ALA A 53 -6.97 -14.35 9.54
CA ALA A 53 -6.80 -12.99 10.04
C ALA A 53 -6.32 -12.91 11.50
N ARG A 54 -5.32 -13.74 11.87
CA ARG A 54 -4.77 -13.73 13.23
C ARG A 54 -4.27 -12.35 13.62
N SER A 55 -4.56 -11.96 14.86
CA SER A 55 -4.08 -10.73 15.47
C SER A 55 -2.84 -10.99 16.33
N TYR A 56 -1.86 -10.12 16.20
CA TYR A 56 -0.60 -10.17 16.94
C TYR A 56 -0.44 -8.86 17.69
N SER A 57 -0.10 -8.93 18.97
CA SER A 57 0.17 -7.75 19.80
C SER A 57 1.67 -7.52 19.93
N PRO A 58 2.12 -6.27 20.06
CA PRO A 58 3.52 -5.98 20.30
C PRO A 58 3.94 -6.49 21.69
N LYS A 59 5.15 -7.02 21.80
CA LYS A 59 5.77 -7.38 23.09
C LYS A 59 6.01 -6.14 23.96
N LYS A 60 6.17 -4.96 23.34
CA LYS A 60 6.40 -3.66 23.99
C LYS A 60 5.57 -2.55 23.33
N GLN A 61 4.31 -2.43 23.73
CA GLN A 61 3.34 -1.54 23.07
C GLN A 61 3.79 -0.08 22.95
N SER A 62 4.28 0.53 24.03
CA SER A 62 4.72 1.94 24.03
C SER A 62 5.87 2.19 23.04
N LYS A 63 6.84 1.27 22.97
CA LYS A 63 7.96 1.34 22.02
C LYS A 63 7.46 1.26 20.58
N THR A 64 6.59 0.30 20.29
CA THR A 64 6.00 0.12 18.96
C THR A 64 5.20 1.35 18.53
N ILE A 65 4.38 1.91 19.41
CA ILE A 65 3.61 3.14 19.12
C ILE A 65 4.54 4.31 18.79
N ALA A 66 5.59 4.54 19.60
CA ALA A 66 6.54 5.62 19.36
C ALA A 66 7.29 5.46 18.02
N GLN A 67 7.65 4.23 17.66
CA GLN A 67 8.27 3.91 16.37
C GLN A 67 7.33 4.21 15.20
N ILE A 68 6.06 3.84 15.31
CA ILE A 68 5.03 4.11 14.30
C ILE A 68 4.81 5.62 14.15
N GLU A 69 4.69 6.36 15.25
CA GLU A 69 4.58 7.83 15.19
C GLU A 69 5.79 8.44 14.48
N ASN A 70 7.01 8.02 14.83
CA ASN A 70 8.24 8.51 14.21
C ASN A 70 8.29 8.23 12.70
N TRP A 71 7.81 7.07 12.23
CA TRP A 71 7.65 6.81 10.80
C TRP A 71 6.62 7.75 10.16
N LEU A 72 5.41 7.81 10.72
CA LEU A 72 4.33 8.64 10.19
C LEU A 72 4.71 10.12 10.05
N THR A 73 5.45 10.68 11.01
CA THR A 73 5.92 12.08 10.95
C THR A 73 6.90 12.37 9.81
N LYS A 74 7.58 11.35 9.28
CA LYS A 74 8.57 11.47 8.19
C LYS A 74 8.00 11.08 6.82
N THR A 75 6.77 10.57 6.80
CA THR A 75 6.11 10.16 5.57
C THR A 75 5.94 11.32 4.59
N GLN A 76 5.91 11.00 3.29
CA GLN A 76 5.61 11.98 2.25
C GLN A 76 4.31 11.59 1.53
N PRO A 77 3.29 12.47 1.48
CA PRO A 77 2.05 12.16 0.79
C PRO A 77 2.28 12.00 -0.72
N VAL A 78 1.66 10.98 -1.30
CA VAL A 78 1.73 10.71 -2.75
C VAL A 78 0.35 10.45 -3.33
N SER A 79 0.20 10.75 -4.61
CA SER A 79 -0.92 10.27 -5.41
C SER A 79 -0.47 9.04 -6.17
N ILE A 80 -1.26 7.98 -6.10
CA ILE A 80 -1.06 6.80 -6.92
C ILE A 80 -2.31 6.54 -7.73
N GLN A 81 -2.12 6.10 -8.97
CA GLN A 81 -3.19 5.52 -9.76
C GLN A 81 -2.99 4.01 -9.77
N LEU A 82 -3.83 3.31 -8.99
CA LEU A 82 -3.89 1.86 -9.06
C LEU A 82 -4.71 1.44 -10.28
N PRO A 83 -4.40 0.29 -10.90
CA PRO A 83 -5.27 -0.27 -11.92
C PRO A 83 -6.66 -0.54 -11.34
N PRO A 84 -7.70 -0.58 -12.20
CA PRO A 84 -9.04 -0.92 -11.75
C PRO A 84 -9.04 -2.33 -11.12
N PRO A 85 -9.97 -2.61 -10.17
CA PRO A 85 -10.16 -3.95 -9.66
C PRO A 85 -10.40 -4.96 -10.80
N PRO A 86 -9.90 -6.20 -10.65
CA PRO A 86 -10.08 -7.23 -11.67
C PRO A 86 -11.57 -7.53 -11.91
N ASN A 87 -11.94 -7.75 -13.17
CA ASN A 87 -13.26 -8.20 -13.59
C ASN A 87 -13.11 -9.42 -14.52
N PRO A 88 -13.54 -10.63 -14.12
CA PRO A 88 -14.25 -10.95 -12.88
C PRO A 88 -13.39 -10.78 -11.61
N PRO A 89 -14.00 -10.60 -10.42
CA PRO A 89 -13.26 -10.52 -9.16
C PRO A 89 -12.40 -11.77 -8.92
N ILE A 90 -11.20 -11.56 -8.40
CA ILE A 90 -10.34 -12.65 -7.94
C ILE A 90 -10.89 -13.18 -6.62
N ILE A 91 -11.34 -14.42 -6.62
CA ILE A 91 -11.83 -15.10 -5.42
C ILE A 91 -10.66 -15.83 -4.75
N THR A 92 -10.42 -15.53 -3.48
CA THR A 92 -9.46 -16.26 -2.64
C THR A 92 -10.19 -16.88 -1.46
N ASN A 93 -9.99 -18.17 -1.22
CA ASN A 93 -10.63 -18.90 -0.11
C ASN A 93 -9.85 -18.76 1.23
N ALA A 94 -8.93 -17.80 1.31
CA ALA A 94 -8.06 -17.59 2.45
C ALA A 94 -7.74 -16.11 2.62
N ASN A 95 -7.56 -15.65 3.87
CA ASN A 95 -7.00 -14.32 4.09
C ASN A 95 -5.50 -14.33 3.78
N THR A 96 -5.18 -13.98 2.54
CA THR A 96 -3.81 -13.93 2.01
C THR A 96 -3.28 -12.51 1.94
N ASN A 97 -4.03 -11.55 2.50
CA ASN A 97 -3.69 -10.15 2.41
C ASN A 97 -2.35 -9.87 3.10
N PRO A 98 -1.60 -8.87 2.60
CA PRO A 98 -0.40 -8.38 3.27
C PRO A 98 -0.69 -7.98 4.73
N ALA A 99 0.36 -7.98 5.55
CA ALA A 99 0.25 -7.56 6.94
C ALA A 99 -0.38 -6.18 7.05
N LYS A 100 -1.37 -6.06 7.94
CA LYS A 100 -2.09 -4.83 8.21
C LYS A 100 -1.88 -4.43 9.66
N LEU A 101 -1.23 -3.29 9.87
CA LEU A 101 -1.11 -2.65 11.16
C LEU A 101 -2.43 -1.93 11.48
N VAL A 102 -2.95 -2.14 12.68
CA VAL A 102 -4.16 -1.51 13.16
C VAL A 102 -3.81 -0.66 14.37
N LEU A 103 -4.18 0.63 14.31
CA LEU A 103 -4.10 1.55 15.44
C LEU A 103 -5.53 1.81 15.92
N GLN A 104 -5.82 1.43 17.16
CA GLN A 104 -7.07 1.77 17.82
C GLN A 104 -6.86 3.01 18.66
N LEU A 105 -7.57 4.08 18.30
CA LEU A 105 -7.45 5.36 18.97
C LEU A 105 -8.36 5.45 20.20
N SER A 106 -8.05 6.39 21.09
CA SER A 106 -8.86 6.72 22.26
C SER A 106 -10.28 7.16 21.92
N SER A 107 -10.47 7.72 20.73
CA SER A 107 -11.78 8.04 20.15
C SER A 107 -12.57 6.83 19.66
N LYS A 108 -12.07 5.60 19.85
CA LYS A 108 -12.56 4.33 19.28
C LYS A 108 -12.44 4.25 17.76
N GLN A 109 -11.90 5.27 17.10
CA GLN A 109 -11.61 5.23 15.69
C GLN A 109 -10.43 4.28 15.40
N GLN A 110 -10.50 3.55 14.28
CA GLN A 110 -9.39 2.74 13.80
C GLN A 110 -8.69 3.41 12.62
N ILE A 111 -7.36 3.26 12.59
CA ILE A 111 -6.52 3.54 11.43
C ILE A 111 -5.90 2.22 11.00
N LEU A 112 -5.98 1.93 9.70
CA LEU A 112 -5.38 0.74 9.10
C LEU A 112 -4.22 1.17 8.22
N ILE A 113 -3.07 0.53 8.41
CA ILE A 113 -1.86 0.80 7.62
C ILE A 113 -1.38 -0.52 7.03
N SER A 114 -1.16 -0.54 5.72
CA SER A 114 -0.58 -1.70 5.02
C SER A 114 0.34 -1.23 3.90
N PRO A 115 1.23 -2.08 3.38
CA PRO A 115 1.86 -1.82 2.10
C PRO A 115 0.77 -1.53 1.06
N ALA A 116 0.98 -0.54 0.18
CA ALA A 116 0.07 -0.31 -0.93
C ALA A 116 0.22 -1.45 -1.94
N TYR A 117 -0.90 -2.03 -2.36
CA TYR A 117 -0.92 -3.11 -3.33
C TYR A 117 -2.19 -3.05 -4.18
N TYR A 118 -2.15 -3.76 -5.31
CA TYR A 118 -3.32 -4.13 -6.09
C TYR A 118 -3.25 -5.62 -6.42
N MET A 119 -4.39 -6.18 -6.84
CA MET A 119 -4.46 -7.56 -7.28
C MET A 119 -4.71 -7.64 -8.78
N SER A 120 -3.95 -8.48 -9.49
CA SER A 120 -4.18 -8.74 -10.92
C SER A 120 -3.65 -10.12 -11.34
N GLY A 121 -4.03 -10.55 -12.53
CA GLY A 121 -3.59 -11.82 -13.13
C GLY A 121 -4.47 -13.02 -12.75
N HIS A 122 -4.01 -14.21 -13.13
CA HIS A 122 -4.67 -15.49 -12.89
C HIS A 122 -3.64 -16.47 -12.34
N SER A 123 -3.78 -16.85 -11.07
CA SER A 123 -2.90 -17.80 -10.41
C SER A 123 -3.63 -18.43 -9.22
N GLN A 124 -3.31 -19.68 -8.94
CA GLN A 124 -3.73 -20.35 -7.71
C GLN A 124 -2.83 -19.96 -6.52
N GLU A 125 -1.66 -19.39 -6.79
CA GLU A 125 -0.75 -18.90 -5.75
C GLU A 125 -1.11 -17.45 -5.38
N PRO A 126 -1.59 -17.19 -4.14
CA PRO A 126 -2.05 -15.85 -3.78
C PRO A 126 -0.97 -14.78 -3.91
N LYS A 127 0.29 -15.12 -3.59
CA LYS A 127 1.43 -14.20 -3.68
C LYS A 127 1.67 -13.68 -5.10
N ALA A 128 1.38 -14.49 -6.12
CA ALA A 128 1.53 -14.12 -7.53
C ALA A 128 0.46 -13.11 -7.98
N LEU A 129 -0.63 -12.97 -7.21
CA LEU A 129 -1.73 -12.04 -7.50
C LEU A 129 -1.46 -10.66 -6.89
N TYR A 130 -0.63 -10.54 -5.87
CA TYR A 130 -0.35 -9.28 -5.18
C TYR A 130 0.79 -8.51 -5.83
N HIS A 131 0.50 -7.30 -6.30
CA HIS A 131 1.49 -6.38 -6.84
C HIS A 131 1.65 -5.19 -5.89
N PHE A 132 2.83 -5.07 -5.29
CA PHE A 132 3.12 -4.00 -4.34
C PHE A 132 3.61 -2.74 -5.04
N VAL A 133 3.16 -1.59 -4.57
CA VAL A 133 3.72 -0.29 -4.95
C VAL A 133 4.94 -0.03 -4.07
N SER A 134 6.14 -0.05 -4.66
CA SER A 134 7.41 -0.01 -3.92
C SER A 134 7.52 1.23 -3.01
N GLY A 135 7.78 0.99 -1.72
CA GLY A 135 8.00 2.05 -0.72
C GLY A 135 6.77 2.89 -0.36
N VAL A 136 5.57 2.49 -0.80
CA VAL A 136 4.31 3.19 -0.53
C VAL A 136 3.46 2.40 0.44
N ILE A 137 2.94 3.06 1.46
CA ILE A 137 1.92 2.53 2.36
C ILE A 137 0.55 3.12 2.01
N SER A 138 -0.49 2.33 2.26
CA SER A 138 -1.86 2.83 2.36
C SER A 138 -2.17 3.16 3.82
N TYR A 139 -2.84 4.28 4.03
CA TYR A 139 -3.29 4.77 5.33
C TYR A 139 -4.79 5.00 5.24
N GLN A 140 -5.56 4.12 5.87
CA GLN A 140 -7.01 4.15 5.84
C GLN A 140 -7.56 4.67 7.16
N ILE A 141 -8.40 5.70 7.07
CA ILE A 141 -9.08 6.33 8.19
C ILE A 141 -10.54 6.54 7.80
N LYS A 142 -11.46 5.94 8.57
CA LYS A 142 -12.88 5.87 8.20
C LYS A 142 -13.05 5.26 6.79
N ASN A 143 -13.69 5.98 5.87
CA ASN A 143 -13.93 5.60 4.49
C ASN A 143 -12.93 6.20 3.49
N LYS A 144 -11.81 6.77 3.97
CA LYS A 144 -10.79 7.39 3.12
C LYS A 144 -9.50 6.60 3.17
N THR A 145 -8.91 6.36 2.00
CA THR A 145 -7.57 5.79 1.85
C THR A 145 -6.64 6.87 1.28
N LEU A 146 -5.53 7.09 1.97
CA LEU A 146 -4.44 7.97 1.56
C LEU A 146 -3.18 7.15 1.33
N TYR A 147 -2.24 7.70 0.57
CA TYR A 147 -1.00 7.02 0.25
C TYR A 147 0.20 7.88 0.62
N PHE A 148 1.19 7.21 1.19
CA PHE A 148 2.39 7.87 1.68
C PHE A 148 3.63 7.06 1.31
N LYS A 149 4.70 7.75 0.93
CA LYS A 149 6.04 7.14 0.85
C LYS A 149 6.63 7.04 2.25
N ASP A 150 6.98 5.82 2.61
CA ASP A 150 7.73 5.48 3.82
C ASP A 150 8.37 4.11 3.61
N LYS A 151 9.67 4.10 3.33
CA LYS A 151 10.40 2.88 3.00
C LYS A 151 10.50 1.94 4.21
N ASP A 152 10.63 2.49 5.41
CA ASP A 152 10.89 1.71 6.61
C ASP A 152 9.61 1.00 7.06
N LEU A 153 8.51 1.73 7.20
CA LEU A 153 7.21 1.15 7.55
C LEU A 153 6.71 0.19 6.45
N TYR A 154 6.94 0.52 5.17
CA TYR A 154 6.65 -0.37 4.05
C TYR A 154 7.40 -1.70 4.19
N ASN A 155 8.72 -1.67 4.37
CA ASN A 155 9.53 -2.88 4.47
C ASN A 155 9.20 -3.69 5.73
N TRP A 156 8.95 -2.99 6.84
CA TRP A 156 8.62 -3.61 8.11
C TRP A 156 7.34 -4.45 8.00
N LEU A 157 6.31 -3.92 7.34
CA LEU A 157 5.06 -4.64 7.07
C LEU A 157 5.21 -5.71 5.98
N LYS A 158 5.76 -5.34 4.80
CA LYS A 158 5.82 -6.22 3.63
C LYS A 158 6.70 -7.45 3.86
N ASN A 159 7.83 -7.27 4.54
CA ASN A 159 8.81 -8.33 4.75
C ASN A 159 8.62 -9.05 6.09
N ASN A 160 7.51 -8.79 6.79
CA ASN A 160 7.16 -9.39 8.08
C ASN A 160 8.20 -9.16 9.20
N GLN A 161 8.96 -8.05 9.16
CA GLN A 161 9.96 -7.74 10.19
C GLN A 161 9.30 -7.48 11.56
N TRP A 162 8.02 -7.10 11.56
CA TRP A 162 7.21 -6.97 12.77
C TRP A 162 7.12 -8.25 13.61
N LYS A 163 7.31 -9.44 13.02
CA LYS A 163 7.16 -10.72 13.75
C LYS A 163 8.14 -10.86 14.92
N ASP A 164 9.31 -10.25 14.84
CA ASP A 164 10.30 -10.32 15.92
C ASP A 164 9.87 -9.50 17.14
N GLU A 165 9.06 -8.46 16.92
CA GLU A 165 8.59 -7.52 17.94
C GLU A 165 7.21 -7.89 18.52
N PHE A 166 6.52 -8.85 17.89
CA PHE A 166 5.12 -9.19 18.19
C PHE A 166 4.97 -10.65 18.64
N SER A 167 3.87 -10.94 19.33
CA SER A 167 3.45 -12.28 19.69
C SER A 167 1.98 -12.48 19.36
N THR A 168 1.59 -13.72 19.09
CA THR A 168 0.17 -14.10 19.09
C THR A 168 -0.37 -13.88 20.49
N ASN A 169 -1.56 -13.27 20.58
CA ASN A 169 -2.34 -13.33 21.82
C ASN A 169 -2.80 -14.77 22.08
#